data_AF-W1YJG1-F1
#
_entry.id   AF-W1YJG1-F1
#
_cell.length_a   1.000
_cell.length_b   1.000
_cell.length_c   1.000
_cell.angle_alpha   90.00
_cell.angle_beta   90.00
_cell.angle_gamma   90.00
#
_symmetry.space_group_name_H-M   'P 1'
#
loop_
_entity.id
_entity.type
_entity.pdbx_description
1 polymer ?
#
loop_
_entity_poly.entity_id
_entity_poly.type
_entity_poly.pdbx_seq_one_letter_code
_entity_poly.pdbx_strand_id
1 'polypeptide(L)'
;QQAIPAVLEGRDLMASAQTGTGKTAGFTLPLLQHLITRQPHAKGRRPVRALILTPTRELAAQIGENVRDYSKYLNIRSLVVFGGVSINPQMMKLRGGVDV
;
A
#
# COMPACT_ATOMS: atom_id res chain seq x y z
N GLN A 1 14.70 1.23 -13.58
CA GLN A 1 13.84 1.10 -14.78
C GLN A 1 13.10 -0.24 -14.90
N GLN A 2 13.28 -1.22 -13.98
CA GLN A 2 12.64 -2.56 -14.12
C GLN A 2 11.46 -2.84 -13.16
N ALA A 3 11.07 -1.91 -12.30
CA ALA A 3 10.01 -2.16 -11.31
C ALA A 3 8.60 -2.20 -11.91
N ILE A 4 8.35 -1.42 -12.98
CA ILE A 4 7.00 -1.23 -13.54
C ILE A 4 6.48 -2.52 -14.22
N PRO A 5 7.26 -3.25 -15.06
CA PRO A 5 6.79 -4.49 -15.68
C PRO A 5 6.48 -5.61 -14.66
N ALA A 6 7.30 -5.75 -13.61
CA ALA A 6 7.11 -6.81 -12.60
C ALA A 6 5.81 -6.64 -11.79
N VAL A 7 5.42 -5.39 -11.49
CA VAL A 7 4.15 -5.08 -10.79
C VAL A 7 2.94 -5.33 -11.69
N LEU A 8 3.06 -5.12 -13.00
CA LEU A 8 1.99 -5.36 -13.96
C LEU A 8 1.68 -6.86 -14.18
N GLU A 9 2.60 -7.76 -13.80
CA GLU A 9 2.41 -9.22 -13.85
C GLU A 9 1.76 -9.81 -12.58
N GLY A 10 1.47 -9.00 -11.55
CA GLY A 10 0.85 -9.49 -10.31
C GLY A 10 1.80 -10.30 -9.41
N ARG A 11 3.12 -10.11 -9.58
CA ARG A 11 4.14 -10.72 -8.72
C ARG A 11 4.45 -9.81 -7.53
N ASP A 12 4.91 -10.42 -6.45
CA ASP A 12 5.43 -9.70 -5.29
C ASP A 12 6.61 -8.79 -5.71
N LEU A 13 6.54 -7.50 -5.35
CA LEU A 13 7.60 -6.54 -5.64
C LEU A 13 8.37 -6.24 -4.37
N MET A 14 9.65 -6.65 -4.33
CA MET A 14 10.61 -6.17 -3.34
C MET A 14 11.36 -4.96 -3.93
N ALA A 15 10.99 -3.75 -3.50
CA ALA A 15 11.67 -2.51 -3.91
C ALA A 15 12.64 -2.06 -2.80
N SER A 16 13.95 -2.15 -3.06
CA SER A 16 14.97 -1.54 -2.20
C SER A 16 15.30 -0.13 -2.70
N ALA A 17 15.19 0.87 -1.82
CA ALA A 17 15.21 2.26 -2.24
C ALA A 17 15.78 3.20 -1.16
N GLN A 18 16.94 3.81 -1.43
CA GLN A 18 17.46 4.95 -0.65
C GLN A 18 16.51 6.15 -0.65
N THR A 19 16.25 6.71 0.54
CA THR A 19 15.34 7.84 0.82
C THR A 19 15.62 9.06 -0.07
N GLY A 20 14.59 9.81 -0.46
CA GLY A 20 14.74 11.12 -1.12
C GLY A 20 14.88 11.14 -2.66
N THR A 21 14.59 10.04 -3.37
CA THR A 21 14.79 9.95 -4.84
C THR A 21 13.56 9.50 -5.64
N GLY A 22 12.34 9.73 -5.14
CA GLY A 22 11.09 9.43 -5.86
C GLY A 22 10.74 7.94 -6.00
N LYS A 23 11.47 7.04 -5.32
CA LYS A 23 11.25 5.59 -5.39
C LYS A 23 9.94 5.14 -4.74
N THR A 24 9.42 5.88 -3.76
CA THR A 24 8.08 5.63 -3.20
C THR A 24 7.03 5.69 -4.31
N ALA A 25 6.99 6.79 -5.08
CA ALA A 25 6.15 6.89 -6.27
C ALA A 25 6.42 5.76 -7.29
N GLY A 26 7.69 5.37 -7.43
CA GLY A 26 8.14 4.31 -8.34
C GLY A 26 7.53 2.92 -8.08
N PHE A 27 7.11 2.60 -6.86
CA PHE A 27 6.36 1.36 -6.56
C PHE A 27 4.90 1.62 -6.20
N THR A 28 4.55 2.75 -5.58
CA THR A 28 3.16 3.02 -5.17
C THR A 28 2.26 3.34 -6.35
N LEU A 29 2.72 4.12 -7.34
CA LEU A 29 1.90 4.45 -8.51
C LEU A 29 1.53 3.21 -9.35
N PRO A 30 2.47 2.32 -9.72
CA PRO A 30 2.10 1.10 -10.45
C PRO A 30 1.24 0.15 -9.62
N LEU A 31 1.44 0.10 -8.30
CA LEU A 31 0.57 -0.66 -7.38
C LEU A 31 -0.86 -0.11 -7.38
N LEU A 32 -1.04 1.20 -7.23
CA LEU A 32 -2.36 1.84 -7.27
C LEU A 32 -3.02 1.64 -8.65
N GLN A 33 -2.28 1.80 -9.74
CA GLN A 33 -2.75 1.53 -11.10
C GLN A 33 -3.24 0.08 -11.25
N HIS A 34 -2.51 -0.89 -10.71
CA HIS A 34 -2.91 -2.30 -10.74
C HIS A 34 -4.22 -2.51 -9.96
N LEU A 35 -4.32 -1.94 -8.75
CA LEU A 35 -5.50 -2.09 -7.89
C LEU A 35 -6.78 -1.47 -8.46
N ILE A 36 -6.68 -0.39 -9.25
CA ILE A 36 -7.85 0.23 -9.88
C ILE A 36 -8.25 -0.44 -11.21
N THR A 37 -7.32 -1.08 -11.92
CA THR A 37 -7.59 -1.65 -13.25
C THR A 37 -7.99 -3.12 -13.21
N ARG A 38 -7.43 -3.92 -12.29
CA ARG A 38 -7.53 -5.39 -12.38
C ARG A 38 -8.53 -6.04 -11.43
N GLN A 39 -8.95 -5.34 -10.38
CA GLN A 39 -9.77 -5.96 -9.33
C GLN A 39 -10.90 -5.03 -8.88
N PRO A 40 -12.12 -5.18 -9.43
CA PRO A 40 -13.30 -4.57 -8.80
C PRO A 40 -13.47 -5.15 -7.39
N HIS A 41 -13.90 -4.33 -6.45
CA HIS A 41 -14.18 -4.78 -5.08
C HIS A 41 -15.12 -5.99 -5.13
N ALA A 42 -14.67 -7.13 -4.61
CA ALA A 42 -15.53 -8.29 -4.45
C ALA A 42 -16.77 -7.87 -3.64
N LYS A 43 -17.96 -8.33 -4.04
CA LYS A 43 -19.19 -8.06 -3.28
C LYS A 43 -18.98 -8.53 -1.83
N GLY A 44 -19.10 -7.61 -0.86
CA GLY A 44 -18.91 -7.91 0.56
C GLY A 44 -17.69 -7.23 1.17
N ARG A 45 -16.98 -7.94 2.05
CA ARG A 45 -15.86 -7.38 2.83
C ARG A 45 -14.66 -7.11 1.94
N ARG A 46 -14.19 -5.85 1.94
CA ARG A 46 -13.00 -5.39 1.20
C ARG A 46 -11.74 -6.10 1.73
N PRO A 47 -11.11 -7.00 0.94
CA PRO A 47 -9.93 -7.74 1.38
C PRO A 47 -8.66 -6.87 1.25
N VAL A 48 -7.61 -7.24 1.97
CA VAL A 48 -6.27 -6.72 1.72
C VAL A 48 -5.79 -7.28 0.38
N ARG A 49 -5.40 -6.39 -0.53
CA ARG A 49 -5.00 -6.71 -1.91
C ARG A 49 -3.53 -6.41 -2.19
N ALA A 50 -2.89 -5.61 -1.34
CA ALA A 50 -1.46 -5.35 -1.39
C ALA A 50 -0.89 -5.23 0.03
N LEU A 51 0.40 -5.51 0.18
CA LEU A 51 1.14 -5.37 1.43
C LEU A 51 2.48 -4.70 1.14
N ILE A 52 2.80 -3.65 1.89
CA ILE A 52 4.10 -2.98 1.83
C ILE A 52 4.83 -3.22 3.15
N LEU A 53 5.98 -3.88 3.11
CA LEU A 53 6.80 -4.17 4.29
C LEU A 53 7.96 -3.18 4.37
N THR A 54 8.17 -2.58 5.54
CA THR A 54 9.22 -1.59 5.79
C THR A 54 9.94 -1.91 7.10
N PRO A 55 11.26 -1.65 7.21
CA PRO A 55 12.05 -2.01 8.39
C PRO A 55 11.76 -1.15 9.63
N THR A 56 11.25 0.07 9.47
CA THR A 56 11.03 1.02 10.58
C THR A 56 9.65 1.66 10.54
N ARG A 57 9.21 2.18 11.71
CA ARG A 57 7.92 2.85 11.88
C ARG A 57 7.85 4.16 11.10
N GLU A 58 8.95 4.89 11.10
CA GLU A 58 9.10 6.19 10.47
C GLU A 58 8.96 6.05 8.96
N LEU A 59 9.60 5.03 8.37
CA LEU A 59 9.49 4.74 6.95
C LEU A 59 8.09 4.24 6.58
N ALA A 60 7.46 3.44 7.44
CA ALA A 60 6.06 3.00 7.25
C ALA A 60 5.11 4.19 7.21
N ALA A 61 5.28 5.16 8.12
CA ALA A 61 4.47 6.38 8.17
C ALA A 61 4.67 7.24 6.91
N GLN A 62 5.91 7.49 6.51
CA GLN A 62 6.24 8.25 5.29
C GLN A 62 5.65 7.60 4.03
N ILE A 63 5.75 6.28 3.91
CA ILE A 63 5.15 5.57 2.77
C ILE A 63 3.62 5.63 2.83
N GLY A 64 3.03 5.46 4.02
CA GLY A 64 1.58 5.57 4.21
C GLY A 64 1.00 6.92 3.83
N GLU A 65 1.71 8.01 4.13
CA GLU A 65 1.35 9.37 3.69
C GLU A 65 1.36 9.48 2.17
N ASN A 66 2.45 9.03 1.52
CA ASN A 66 2.53 9.02 0.06
C ASN A 66 1.40 8.19 -0.59
N VAL A 67 1.10 7.00 -0.06
CA VAL A 67 -0.01 6.17 -0.55
C VAL A 67 -1.33 6.92 -0.41
N ARG A 68 -1.59 7.56 0.74
CA ARG A 68 -2.80 8.35 0.97
C ARG A 68 -2.93 9.52 0.00
N ASP A 69 -1.84 10.25 -0.24
CA ASP A 69 -1.83 11.42 -1.12
C ASP A 69 -2.06 11.00 -2.57
N TYR A 70 -1.36 9.97 -3.04
CA TYR A 70 -1.54 9.47 -4.41
C TYR A 70 -2.88 8.79 -4.63
N SER A 71 -3.49 8.21 -3.59
CA SER A 71 -4.81 7.58 -3.66
C SER A 71 -5.96 8.50 -3.29
N LYS A 72 -5.73 9.81 -3.06
CA LYS A 72 -6.74 10.76 -2.55
C LYS A 72 -8.06 10.76 -3.33
N TYR A 73 -7.98 10.58 -4.65
CA TYR A 73 -9.16 10.56 -5.54
C TYR A 73 -9.51 9.16 -6.04
N LEU A 74 -8.91 8.13 -5.46
CA LEU A 74 -9.16 6.74 -5.77
C LEU A 74 -10.03 6.12 -4.68
N ASN A 75 -10.91 5.19 -5.07
CA ASN A 75 -11.58 4.33 -4.09
C ASN A 75 -10.60 3.25 -3.62
N ILE A 76 -9.58 3.65 -2.86
CA ILE A 76 -8.56 2.81 -2.21
C ILE A 76 -8.46 3.21 -0.73
N ARG A 77 -8.44 2.22 0.16
CA ARG A 77 -8.25 2.38 1.61
C ARG A 77 -6.90 1.78 1.99
N SER A 78 -6.07 2.54 2.70
CA SER A 78 -4.78 2.06 3.19
C SER A 78 -4.70 2.14 4.72
N LEU A 79 -3.91 1.24 5.33
CA LEU A 79 -3.64 1.25 6.77
C LEU A 79 -2.16 0.97 7.04
N VAL A 80 -1.52 1.89 7.78
CA VAL A 80 -0.18 1.66 8.33
C VAL A 80 -0.30 0.92 9.66
N VAL A 81 0.45 -0.18 9.82
CA VAL A 81 0.46 -1.04 11.01
C VAL A 81 1.88 -1.13 11.56
N PHE A 82 2.05 -0.97 12.87
CA PHE A 82 3.33 -1.19 13.55
C PHE A 82 3.17 -1.52 15.04
N GLY A 83 4.22 -2.10 15.61
CA GLY A 83 4.32 -2.44 17.03
C GLY A 83 4.59 -1.24 17.95
N GLY A 84 4.46 -1.46 19.26
CA GLY A 84 4.69 -0.42 20.28
C GLY A 84 3.51 0.53 20.51
N VAL A 85 2.33 0.22 19.95
CA VAL A 85 1.06 0.90 20.18
C VAL A 85 -0.05 -0.15 20.35
N SER A 86 -1.22 0.24 20.87
CA SER A 86 -2.34 -0.69 21.04
C SER A 86 -2.74 -1.34 19.72
N ILE A 87 -2.93 -2.66 19.74
CA ILE A 87 -3.34 -3.46 18.57
C ILE A 87 -4.83 -3.29 18.27
N ASN A 88 -5.66 -2.98 19.28
CA ASN A 88 -7.11 -2.92 19.15
C ASN A 88 -7.58 -1.87 18.11
N PRO A 89 -7.10 -0.61 18.12
CA PRO A 89 -7.44 0.36 17.08
C PRO A 89 -7.04 -0.08 15.68
N GLN A 90 -5.90 -0.76 15.55
CA GLN A 90 -5.39 -1.26 14.26
C GLN A 90 -6.28 -2.40 13.75
N MET A 91 -6.64 -3.36 14.61
CA MET A 91 -7.58 -4.43 14.28
C MET A 91 -8.95 -3.89 13.87
N MET A 92 -9.48 -2.89 14.58
CA MET A 92 -10.78 -2.31 14.26
C MET A 92 -10.79 -1.62 12.89
N LYS A 93 -9.73 -0.87 12.56
CA LYS A 93 -9.56 -0.29 11.21
C LYS A 93 -9.46 -1.36 10.14
N LEU A 94 -8.69 -2.43 10.39
CA LEU A 94 -8.54 -3.55 9.46
C LEU A 94 -9.85 -4.30 9.22
N ARG A 95 -10.67 -4.49 10.26
CA ARG A 95 -12.02 -5.08 10.16
C ARG A 95 -12.95 -4.27 9.27
N GLY A 96 -12.80 -2.94 9.25
CA GLY A 96 -13.54 -2.03 8.36
C GLY A 96 -13.21 -2.17 6.87
N GLY A 97 -12.22 -2.99 6.52
CA GLY A 97 -11.80 -3.26 5.14
C GLY A 97 -10.76 -2.26 4.65
N VAL A 98 -9.63 -2.81 4.17
CA VAL A 98 -8.42 -2.10 3.75
C VAL A 98 -7.88 -2.79 2.50
N ASP A 99 -7.41 -2.04 1.51
CA ASP A 99 -6.79 -2.57 0.30
C ASP A 99 -5.27 -2.74 0.42
N VAL A 100 -4.60 -1.78 1.08
CA VAL A 100 -3.13 -1.68 1.16
C VAL A 100 -2.68 -1.57 2.61
#